data_AF-A0A0A8E7H4-F1
#
_entry.id   AF-A0A0A8E7H4-F1
#
_cell.length_a   1.000
_cell.length_b   1.000
_cell.length_c   1.000
_cell.angle_alpha   90.00
_cell.angle_beta   90.00
_cell.angle_gamma   90.00
#
_symmetry.space_group_name_H-M   'P 1'
#
loop_
_entity.id
_entity.type
_entity.pdbx_description
1 polymer ?
#
loop_
_entity_poly.entity_id
_entity_poly.type
_entity_poly.pdbx_seq_one_letter_code
_entity_poly.pdbx_strand_id
1 'polypeptide(L)'
;MKLKIYLEIKNKSEIKRFIKFNTKFKNYRQILGKKFKFLFYNLCKILQVEASNYECAALDLNLISNIDKIDNWICCMSQFLSKNLLINFRIYKNLATFLYYSWKIHSQKFSFKSKLSNYEDLRRDAFNSLSIEWIRVDPKFNIKIIEILRRWK
;
A
#
# COMPACT_ATOMS: atom_id res chain seq x y z
N MET A 1 -25.77 3.54 -24.57
CA MET A 1 -24.77 4.49 -24.01
C MET A 1 -23.76 3.72 -23.17
N LYS A 2 -22.49 3.66 -23.57
CA LYS A 2 -21.41 3.17 -22.70
C LYS A 2 -21.12 4.26 -21.67
N LEU A 3 -21.45 4.02 -20.40
CA LEU A 3 -20.97 4.84 -19.28
C LEU A 3 -19.44 4.82 -19.32
N LYS A 4 -18.83 5.86 -19.88
CA LYS A 4 -17.44 6.19 -19.59
C LYS A 4 -17.44 6.61 -18.13
N ILE A 5 -17.10 5.68 -17.24
CA ILE A 5 -16.69 6.01 -15.88
C ILE A 5 -15.51 6.96 -16.06
N TYR A 6 -15.76 8.25 -15.89
CA TYR A 6 -14.69 9.22 -15.70
C TYR A 6 -14.07 8.83 -14.36
N LEU A 7 -13.03 7.99 -14.41
CA LEU A 7 -12.09 7.86 -13.31
C LEU A 7 -11.69 9.28 -12.96
N GLU A 8 -12.21 9.82 -11.84
CA GLU A 8 -11.74 11.08 -11.30
C GLU A 8 -10.23 11.03 -11.33
N ILE A 9 -9.62 12.00 -12.03
CA ILE A 9 -8.18 12.06 -12.18
C ILE A 9 -7.62 12.30 -10.79
N LYS A 10 -7.23 11.21 -10.10
CA LYS A 10 -6.72 11.28 -8.74
C LYS A 10 -5.52 12.24 -8.75
N ASN A 11 -5.62 13.30 -7.96
CA ASN A 11 -4.68 14.40 -7.99
C ASN A 11 -3.78 14.37 -6.75
N LYS A 12 -2.47 14.16 -6.96
CA LYS A 12 -1.49 14.16 -5.87
C LYS A 12 -1.46 15.49 -5.12
N SER A 13 -1.79 16.61 -5.77
CA SER A 13 -1.78 17.93 -5.12
C SER A 13 -2.89 18.03 -4.07
N GLU A 14 -4.08 17.48 -4.35
CA GLU A 14 -5.21 17.45 -3.43
C GLU A 14 -4.94 16.54 -2.24
N ILE A 15 -4.42 15.33 -2.47
CA ILE A 15 -4.03 14.42 -1.37
C ILE A 15 -3.00 15.10 -0.46
N LYS A 16 -2.01 15.77 -1.05
CA LYS A 16 -1.02 16.57 -0.29
C LYS A 16 -1.69 17.69 0.51
N ARG A 17 -2.70 18.35 -0.05
CA ARG A 17 -3.47 19.41 0.63
C ARG A 17 -4.22 18.83 1.84
N PHE A 18 -4.91 17.69 1.69
CA PHE A 18 -5.58 16.99 2.78
C PHE A 18 -4.63 16.56 3.90
N ILE A 19 -3.47 16.00 3.56
CA ILE A 19 -2.45 15.63 4.54
C ILE A 19 -1.97 16.87 5.31
N LYS A 20 -1.75 17.99 4.62
CA LYS A 20 -1.29 19.25 5.24
C LYS A 20 -2.28 19.84 6.25
N PHE A 21 -3.58 19.58 6.11
CA PHE A 21 -4.57 20.01 7.09
C PHE A 21 -4.42 19.29 8.43
N ASN A 22 -4.00 18.02 8.42
CA ASN A 22 -3.90 17.20 9.64
C ASN A 22 -2.47 17.14 10.20
N THR A 23 -1.45 17.20 9.34
CA THR A 23 -0.04 17.08 9.77
C THR A 23 0.90 17.85 8.85
N LYS A 24 2.06 18.27 9.38
CA LYS A 24 3.12 18.85 8.55
C LYS A 24 3.56 17.82 7.52
N PHE A 25 3.47 18.14 6.23
CA PHE A 25 3.84 17.24 5.14
C PHE A 25 5.29 16.71 5.25
N LYS A 26 6.19 17.48 5.88
CA LYS A 26 7.56 17.03 6.17
C LYS A 26 7.58 15.81 7.09
N ASN A 27 6.76 15.80 8.16
CA ASN A 27 6.67 14.70 9.12
C ASN A 27 6.10 13.45 8.44
N TYR A 28 5.00 13.61 7.70
CA TYR A 28 4.42 12.56 6.87
C TYR A 28 5.46 11.92 5.92
N ARG A 29 6.24 12.75 5.21
CA ARG A 29 7.29 12.29 4.30
C ARG A 29 8.45 11.62 5.05
N GLN A 30 8.77 12.07 6.25
CA GLN A 30 9.84 11.48 7.07
C GLN A 30 9.46 10.08 7.57
N ILE A 31 8.20 9.90 7.98
CA ILE A 31 7.68 8.62 8.50
C ILE A 31 7.58 7.56 7.38
N LEU A 32 6.93 7.89 6.26
CA LEU A 32 6.77 6.93 5.14
C LEU A 32 8.01 6.82 4.25
N GLY A 33 8.85 7.85 4.21
CA GLY A 33 9.95 7.94 3.27
C GLY A 33 9.51 8.19 1.83
N LYS A 34 10.50 8.24 0.92
CA LYS A 34 10.28 8.61 -0.50
C LYS A 34 9.45 7.57 -1.27
N LYS A 35 9.62 6.28 -0.95
CA LYS A 35 8.97 5.15 -1.64
C LYS A 35 7.50 4.97 -1.24
N PHE A 36 7.15 5.18 0.03
CA PHE A 36 5.80 4.89 0.54
C PHE A 36 4.88 6.12 0.63
N LYS A 37 5.37 7.34 0.35
CA LYS A 37 4.46 8.48 0.24
C LYS A 37 3.39 8.22 -0.84
N PHE A 38 2.17 8.63 -0.53
CA PHE A 38 0.95 8.44 -1.30
C PHE A 38 0.66 6.96 -1.53
N LEU A 39 0.79 6.12 -0.50
CA LEU A 39 0.74 4.66 -0.62
C LEU A 39 -0.57 4.23 -1.27
N PHE A 40 -1.71 4.61 -0.68
CA PHE A 40 -3.03 4.21 -1.16
C PHE A 40 -3.35 4.78 -2.54
N TYR A 41 -2.92 6.01 -2.83
CA TYR A 41 -3.02 6.57 -4.19
C TYR A 41 -2.28 5.73 -5.24
N ASN A 42 -1.08 5.25 -4.89
CA ASN A 42 -0.28 4.44 -5.80
C ASN A 42 -0.92 3.05 -5.98
N LEU A 43 -1.41 2.46 -4.90
CA LEU A 43 -2.14 1.19 -4.94
C LEU A 43 -3.42 1.30 -5.75
N CYS A 44 -4.15 2.42 -5.69
CA CYS A 44 -5.30 2.66 -6.56
C CYS A 44 -4.96 2.50 -8.04
N LYS A 45 -3.82 3.05 -8.47
CA LYS A 45 -3.39 2.96 -9.87
C LYS A 45 -3.01 1.55 -10.27
N ILE A 46 -2.30 0.84 -9.39
CA ILE A 46 -1.82 -0.51 -9.69
C ILE A 46 -2.97 -1.51 -9.65
N LEU A 47 -3.80 -1.45 -8.61
CA LEU A 47 -4.87 -2.41 -8.37
C LEU A 47 -6.16 -2.07 -9.11
N GLN A 48 -6.24 -0.88 -9.71
CA GLN A 48 -7.44 -0.35 -10.38
C GLN A 48 -8.63 -0.25 -9.41
N VAL A 49 -8.31 0.18 -8.18
CA VAL A 49 -9.27 0.37 -7.09
C VAL A 49 -9.82 1.79 -7.12
N GLU A 50 -11.14 1.91 -7.10
CA GLU A 50 -11.83 3.18 -6.92
C GLU A 50 -11.77 3.62 -5.45
N ALA A 51 -11.23 4.81 -5.24
CA ALA A 51 -11.09 5.46 -3.93
C ALA A 51 -10.80 6.94 -4.19
N SER A 52 -11.47 7.83 -3.47
CA SER A 52 -11.32 9.28 -3.62
C SER A 52 -9.95 9.77 -3.12
N ASN A 53 -9.57 10.99 -3.49
CA ASN A 53 -8.36 11.64 -2.98
C ASN A 53 -8.42 11.80 -1.45
N TYR A 54 -9.60 12.10 -0.91
CA TYR A 54 -9.82 12.21 0.53
C TYR A 54 -9.61 10.87 1.24
N GLU A 55 -10.19 9.78 0.73
CA GLU A 55 -10.02 8.44 1.30
C GLU A 55 -8.55 8.00 1.28
N CYS A 56 -7.85 8.24 0.17
CA CYS A 56 -6.42 7.94 0.09
C CYS A 56 -5.61 8.72 1.15
N ALA A 57 -5.93 10.00 1.36
CA ALA A 57 -5.28 10.84 2.36
C ALA A 57 -5.61 10.36 3.79
N ALA A 58 -6.87 10.03 4.07
CA ALA A 58 -7.31 9.55 5.37
C ALA A 58 -6.65 8.23 5.75
N LEU A 59 -6.55 7.28 4.81
CA LEU A 59 -5.87 6.00 5.02
C LEU A 59 -4.37 6.19 5.24
N ASP A 60 -3.72 7.07 4.46
CA ASP A 60 -2.31 7.43 4.67
C ASP A 60 -2.09 8.04 6.06
N LEU A 61 -2.99 8.91 6.53
CA LEU A 61 -2.93 9.52 7.86
C LEU A 61 -3.16 8.50 8.98
N ASN A 62 -4.12 7.59 8.81
CA ASN A 62 -4.37 6.50 9.75
C ASN A 62 -3.15 5.56 9.83
N LEU A 63 -2.56 5.23 8.68
CA LEU A 63 -1.37 4.39 8.60
C LEU A 63 -0.20 4.98 9.40
N ILE A 64 0.09 6.27 9.26
CA ILE A 64 1.22 6.89 9.97
C ILE A 64 1.02 6.99 11.48
N SER A 65 -0.22 6.98 11.98
CA SER A 65 -0.51 7.08 13.42
C SER A 65 0.04 5.90 14.22
N ASN A 66 0.11 4.72 13.59
CA ASN A 66 0.57 3.47 14.19
C ASN A 66 1.41 2.67 13.18
N ILE A 67 2.33 3.34 12.47
CA ILE A 67 3.06 2.74 11.34
C ILE A 67 3.92 1.53 11.71
N ASP A 68 4.35 1.44 12.97
CA ASP A 68 5.18 0.32 13.42
C ASP A 68 4.39 -0.97 13.70
N LYS A 69 3.06 -0.90 13.76
CA LYS A 69 2.18 -2.05 14.07
C LYS A 69 1.64 -2.68 12.79
N ILE A 70 1.96 -3.94 12.53
CA ILE A 70 1.48 -4.67 11.35
C ILE A 70 -0.06 -4.72 11.28
N ASP A 71 -0.75 -4.82 12.42
CA ASP A 71 -2.21 -4.82 12.48
C ASP A 71 -2.81 -3.53 11.93
N ASN A 72 -2.12 -2.39 12.07
CA ASN A 72 -2.56 -1.12 11.49
C ASN A 72 -2.44 -1.14 9.95
N TRP A 73 -1.39 -1.75 9.41
CA TRP A 73 -1.24 -1.94 7.96
C TRP A 73 -2.34 -2.84 7.41
N ILE A 74 -2.63 -3.95 8.09
CA ILE A 74 -3.70 -4.87 7.72
C ILE A 74 -5.06 -4.16 7.78
N CYS A 75 -5.33 -3.41 8.85
CA CYS A 75 -6.58 -2.66 9.02
C CYS A 75 -6.77 -1.62 7.90
N CYS A 76 -5.76 -0.78 7.63
CA CYS A 76 -5.84 0.21 6.55
C CYS A 76 -6.01 -0.45 5.17
N MET A 77 -5.31 -1.56 4.91
CA MET A 77 -5.45 -2.31 3.65
C MET A 77 -6.84 -2.96 3.51
N SER A 78 -7.38 -3.49 4.61
CA SER A 78 -8.74 -4.03 4.65
C SER A 78 -9.76 -2.94 4.36
N GLN A 79 -9.64 -1.75 4.96
CA GLN A 79 -10.52 -0.61 4.68
C GLN A 79 -10.40 -0.12 3.23
N PHE A 80 -9.19 -0.17 2.67
CA PHE A 80 -8.94 0.21 1.28
C PHE A 80 -9.58 -0.75 0.28
N LEU A 81 -9.48 -2.06 0.52
CA LEU A 81 -9.92 -3.10 -0.41
C LEU A 81 -11.37 -3.56 -0.17
N SER A 82 -11.94 -3.35 1.03
CA SER A 82 -13.33 -3.76 1.33
C SER A 82 -14.38 -3.09 0.45
N LYS A 83 -14.08 -1.90 -0.08
CA LYS A 83 -14.93 -1.19 -1.05
C LYS A 83 -14.92 -1.83 -2.44
N ASN A 84 -13.98 -2.72 -2.73
CA ASN A 84 -13.85 -3.44 -4.00
C ASN A 84 -14.20 -4.91 -3.75
N LEU A 85 -15.50 -5.21 -3.83
CA LEU A 85 -16.24 -6.42 -3.40
C LEU A 85 -15.70 -7.81 -3.83
N LEU A 86 -14.55 -7.91 -4.50
CA LEU A 86 -14.05 -9.16 -5.11
C LEU A 86 -12.68 -9.60 -4.58
N ILE A 87 -12.12 -8.94 -3.57
CA ILE A 87 -10.75 -9.23 -3.12
C ILE A 87 -10.77 -10.12 -1.87
N ASN A 88 -10.24 -11.35 -2.02
CA ASN A 88 -10.08 -12.36 -0.97
C ASN A 88 -9.38 -11.79 0.28
N PHE A 89 -9.84 -12.18 1.46
CA PHE A 89 -9.27 -11.74 2.75
C PHE A 89 -7.76 -11.89 2.82
N ARG A 90 -7.26 -13.00 2.28
CA ARG A 90 -5.84 -13.33 2.34
C ARG A 90 -4.99 -12.41 1.46
N ILE A 91 -5.53 -11.94 0.34
CA ILE A 91 -4.84 -11.02 -0.58
C ILE A 91 -4.49 -9.72 0.16
N TYR A 92 -5.46 -9.13 0.88
CA TYR A 92 -5.19 -7.87 1.57
C TYR A 92 -4.16 -8.05 2.69
N LYS A 93 -4.21 -9.18 3.41
CA LYS A 93 -3.30 -9.46 4.53
C LYS A 93 -1.89 -9.66 4.02
N ASN A 94 -1.73 -10.43 2.96
CA ASN A 94 -0.44 -10.71 2.33
C ASN A 94 0.16 -9.44 1.70
N LEU A 95 -0.66 -8.62 1.04
CA LEU A 95 -0.21 -7.32 0.51
C LEU A 95 0.21 -6.34 1.61
N ALA A 96 -0.56 -6.25 2.70
CA ALA A 96 -0.22 -5.41 3.84
C ALA A 96 1.10 -5.87 4.49
N THR A 97 1.27 -7.18 4.67
CA THR A 97 2.48 -7.79 5.25
C THR A 97 3.71 -7.54 4.38
N PHE A 98 3.59 -7.73 3.06
CA PHE A 98 4.65 -7.40 2.11
C PHE A 98 5.06 -5.94 2.21
N LEU A 99 4.09 -5.02 2.15
CA LEU A 99 4.37 -3.58 2.18
C LEU A 99 4.95 -3.12 3.52
N TYR A 100 4.49 -3.68 4.64
CA TYR A 100 5.02 -3.40 5.97
C TYR A 100 6.50 -3.76 6.06
N TYR A 101 6.86 -4.99 5.68
CA TYR A 101 8.26 -5.42 5.76
C TYR A 101 9.13 -4.71 4.73
N SER A 102 8.63 -4.43 3.53
CA SER A 102 9.32 -3.54 2.59
C SER A 102 9.55 -2.15 3.17
N TRP A 103 8.57 -1.58 3.88
CA TRP A 103 8.73 -0.28 4.53
C TRP A 103 9.75 -0.36 5.66
N LYS A 104 9.68 -1.35 6.55
CA LYS A 104 10.66 -1.58 7.62
C LYS A 104 12.08 -1.70 7.06
N ILE A 105 12.25 -2.48 6.00
CA ILE A 105 13.54 -2.65 5.31
C ILE A 105 14.07 -1.31 4.79
N HIS A 106 13.20 -0.48 4.21
CA HIS A 106 13.58 0.82 3.66
C HIS A 106 13.72 1.94 4.70
N SER A 107 13.00 1.88 5.82
CA SER A 107 12.98 2.92 6.84
C SER A 107 14.10 2.75 7.87
N GLN A 108 14.55 1.52 8.11
CA GLN A 108 15.57 1.23 9.10
C GLN A 108 16.96 1.04 8.47
N LYS A 109 17.97 1.60 9.11
CA LYS A 109 19.37 1.22 8.91
C LYS A 109 19.65 0.04 9.83
N PHE A 110 19.50 -1.19 9.35
CA PHE A 110 19.81 -2.38 10.16
C PHE A 110 21.31 -2.44 10.42
N SER A 111 21.70 -2.37 11.69
CA SER A 111 23.09 -2.61 12.11
C SER A 111 23.45 -4.10 12.07
N PHE A 112 22.47 -4.98 12.26
CA PHE A 112 22.65 -6.44 12.27
C PHE A 112 22.05 -7.10 11.03
N LYS A 113 22.88 -7.82 10.27
CA LYS A 113 22.47 -8.53 9.04
C LYS A 113 21.38 -9.58 9.27
N SER A 114 21.38 -10.28 10.41
CA SER A 114 20.39 -11.31 10.73
C SER A 114 18.97 -10.76 10.88
N LYS A 115 18.81 -9.57 11.49
CA LYS A 115 17.50 -8.91 11.59
C LYS A 115 16.96 -8.53 10.22
N LEU A 116 17.84 -8.05 9.32
CA LEU A 116 17.47 -7.76 7.94
C LEU A 116 17.00 -9.03 7.21
N SER A 117 17.73 -10.14 7.34
CA SER A 117 17.35 -11.43 6.74
C SER A 117 15.94 -11.87 7.16
N ASN A 118 15.62 -11.82 8.46
CA ASN A 118 14.30 -12.21 8.95
C ASN A 118 13.17 -11.37 8.33
N TYR A 119 13.36 -10.06 8.18
CA TYR A 119 12.37 -9.21 7.52
C TYR A 119 12.27 -9.47 6.02
N GLU A 120 13.38 -9.79 5.36
CA GLU A 120 13.37 -10.16 3.95
C GLU A 120 12.64 -11.48 3.69
N ASP A 121 12.79 -12.46 4.58
CA ASP A 121 12.11 -13.76 4.48
C ASP A 121 10.60 -13.60 4.69
N LEU A 122 10.18 -12.90 5.75
CA LEU A 122 8.76 -12.61 5.99
C LEU A 122 8.12 -11.81 4.84
N ARG A 123 8.87 -10.86 4.26
CA ARG A 123 8.44 -10.13 3.06
C ARG A 123 8.27 -11.08 1.87
N ARG A 124 9.22 -11.98 1.64
CA ARG A 124 9.22 -12.92 0.51
C ARG A 124 8.06 -13.90 0.62
N ASP A 125 7.80 -14.45 1.79
CA ASP A 125 6.71 -15.40 2.04
C ASP A 125 5.35 -14.75 1.81
N ALA A 126 5.16 -13.52 2.30
CA ALA A 126 3.94 -12.75 2.06
C ALA A 126 3.74 -12.46 0.56
N PHE A 127 4.81 -12.10 -0.16
CA PHE A 127 4.75 -11.85 -1.59
C PHE A 127 4.44 -13.11 -2.41
N ASN A 128 5.04 -14.25 -2.07
CA ASN A 128 4.77 -15.52 -2.72
C ASN A 128 3.31 -15.93 -2.53
N SER A 129 2.81 -15.82 -1.30
CA SER A 129 1.41 -16.12 -0.96
C SER A 129 0.45 -15.19 -1.72
N LEU A 130 0.73 -13.88 -1.74
CA LEU A 130 -0.02 -12.88 -2.51
C LEU A 130 -0.06 -13.24 -4.00
N SER A 131 1.08 -13.63 -4.56
CA SER A 131 1.21 -13.95 -5.99
C SER A 131 0.34 -15.15 -6.36
N ILE A 132 0.39 -16.22 -5.56
CA ILE A 132 -0.42 -17.43 -5.76
C ILE A 132 -1.92 -17.09 -5.69
N GLU A 133 -2.32 -16.24 -4.75
CA GLU A 133 -3.72 -15.85 -4.59
C GLU A 133 -4.22 -14.98 -5.75
N TRP A 134 -3.41 -14.05 -6.25
CA TRP A 134 -3.79 -13.23 -7.39
C TRP A 134 -3.82 -13.97 -8.72
N ILE A 135 -2.93 -14.95 -8.94
CA ILE A 135 -2.98 -15.84 -10.12
C ILE A 135 -4.38 -16.45 -10.28
N ARG A 136 -5.04 -16.78 -9.15
CA ARG A 136 -6.35 -17.44 -9.14
C ARG A 136 -7.52 -16.49 -9.41
N VAL A 137 -7.34 -15.19 -9.20
CA VAL A 137 -8.46 -14.22 -9.10
C VAL A 137 -8.41 -13.17 -10.20
N ASP A 138 -7.23 -12.83 -10.74
CA ASP A 138 -7.08 -11.73 -11.68
C ASP A 138 -6.24 -12.13 -12.91
N PRO A 139 -6.79 -12.16 -14.13
CA PRO A 139 -6.03 -12.51 -15.33
C PRO A 139 -4.91 -11.51 -15.68
N LYS A 140 -4.95 -10.29 -15.13
CA LYS A 140 -3.90 -9.25 -15.28
C LYS A 140 -2.95 -9.20 -14.08
N PHE A 141 -2.95 -10.22 -13.23
CA PHE A 141 -2.13 -10.25 -12.00
C PHE A 141 -0.66 -9.94 -12.25
N ASN A 142 -0.07 -10.47 -13.33
CA ASN A 142 1.35 -10.29 -13.67
C ASN A 142 1.76 -8.81 -13.72
N ILE A 143 0.94 -7.96 -14.35
CA ILE A 143 1.21 -6.52 -14.47
C ILE A 143 1.17 -5.86 -13.08
N LYS A 144 0.18 -6.23 -12.26
CA LYS A 144 0.01 -5.68 -10.90
C LYS A 144 1.18 -6.07 -9.99
N ILE A 145 1.60 -7.34 -10.04
CA ILE A 145 2.72 -7.89 -9.29
C ILE A 145 4.04 -7.19 -9.67
N ILE A 146 4.32 -7.07 -10.97
CA ILE A 146 5.54 -6.41 -11.46
C ILE A 146 5.59 -4.96 -10.99
N GLU A 147 4.48 -4.22 -11.05
CA GLU A 147 4.45 -2.83 -10.58
C GLU A 147 4.62 -2.70 -9.06
N ILE A 148 4.08 -3.62 -8.28
CA ILE A 148 4.29 -3.67 -6.83
C ILE A 148 5.78 -3.91 -6.53
N LEU A 149 6.41 -4.88 -7.17
CA LEU A 149 7.83 -5.16 -7.01
C LEU A 149 8.69 -3.98 -7.42
N ARG A 150 8.45 -3.41 -8.61
CA ARG A 150 9.22 -2.27 -9.13
C ARG A 150 9.25 -1.10 -8.14
N ARG A 151 8.17 -0.93 -7.37
CA ARG A 151 8.00 0.20 -6.47
C ARG A 151 8.48 -0.06 -5.04
N TRP A 152 8.24 -1.26 -4.52
CA TRP A 152 8.41 -1.57 -3.09
C TRP A 152 9.25 -2.81 -2.82
N LYS A 153 9.88 -3.42 -3.82
CA LYS A 153 11.02 -4.32 -3.58
C LYS A 153 12.24 -3.52 -3.13
#